data_AF-A0A528FL76-F1
#
_entry.id   AF-A0A528FL76-F1
#
_cell.length_a   1.000
_cell.length_b   1.000
_cell.length_c   1.000
_cell.angle_alpha   90.00
_cell.angle_beta   90.00
_cell.angle_gamma   90.00
#
_symmetry.space_group_name_H-M   'P 1'
#
loop_
_entity.id
_entity.type
_entity.pdbx_description
1 polymer ?
#
loop_
_entity_poly.entity_id
_entity_poly.type
_entity_poly.pdbx_seq_one_letter_code
_entity_poly.pdbx_strand_id
1 'polypeptide(L)'
;PYVDVSDIVMMPSVTDMAGLNRLSRVVLHNAAQAIAAMAAKPAPPPDGKPSIGLTMFGVTTPCVTSIADELRSTYDCIVFH
;
A
#
# COMPACT_ATOMS: atom_id res chain seq x y z
N PRO A 1 -2.28 -3.61 13.64
CA PRO A 1 -1.42 -2.90 14.62
C PRO A 1 -0.16 -2.27 14.02
N TYR A 2 0.62 -2.97 13.19
CA TYR A 2 1.89 -2.44 12.69
C TYR A 2 1.79 -1.78 11.30
N VAL A 3 1.07 -2.41 10.36
CA VAL A 3 0.93 -1.91 8.98
C VAL A 3 -0.41 -1.20 8.80
N ASP A 4 -1.51 -1.82 9.23
CA ASP A 4 -2.86 -1.25 9.12
C ASP A 4 -3.17 -0.70 7.71
N VAL A 5 -3.70 0.52 7.58
CA VAL A 5 -3.99 1.19 6.29
C VAL A 5 -2.84 2.09 5.81
N SER A 6 -1.59 1.66 6.01
CA SER A 6 -0.38 2.38 5.56
C SER A 6 0.37 1.63 4.47
N ASP A 7 1.35 2.31 3.88
CA ASP A 7 2.32 1.78 2.92
C ASP A 7 3.59 1.21 3.59
N ILE A 8 3.55 0.95 4.90
CA ILE A 8 4.69 0.41 5.65
C ILE A 8 5.02 -1.03 5.20
N VAL A 9 6.28 -1.23 4.81
CA VAL A 9 6.82 -2.56 4.50
C VAL A 9 7.58 -3.12 5.69
N MET A 10 7.14 -4.28 6.20
CA MET A 10 7.83 -5.00 7.27
C MET A 10 8.79 -6.02 6.67
N MET A 11 10.10 -5.88 6.95
CA MET A 11 11.14 -6.81 6.50
C MET A 11 11.54 -7.72 7.67
N PRO A 12 11.27 -9.04 7.60
CA PRO A 12 11.61 -9.95 8.69
C PRO A 12 13.12 -10.01 8.94
N SER A 13 13.55 -9.88 10.21
CA SER A 13 14.96 -9.99 10.58
C SER A 13 15.52 -11.42 10.48
N VAL A 14 14.63 -12.42 10.38
CA VAL A 14 14.87 -13.87 10.33
C VAL A 14 15.44 -14.45 11.64
N THR A 15 16.38 -13.77 12.28
CA THR A 15 16.89 -14.07 13.62
C THR A 15 16.63 -12.90 14.56
N ASP A 16 16.74 -13.16 15.86
CA ASP A 16 16.73 -12.08 16.85
C ASP A 16 17.86 -11.07 16.58
N MET A 17 17.60 -9.81 16.90
CA MET A 17 18.49 -8.67 16.68
C MET A 17 19.48 -8.49 17.83
N ALA A 18 20.13 -9.58 18.26
CA ALA A 18 21.17 -9.60 19.29
C ALA A 18 22.58 -9.36 18.71
N GLY A 19 22.72 -8.35 17.85
CA GLY A 19 23.96 -8.01 17.14
C GLY A 19 24.08 -8.56 15.71
N LEU A 20 25.22 -8.28 15.08
CA LEU A 20 25.47 -8.65 13.68
C LEU A 20 26.06 -10.06 13.56
N ASN A 21 25.30 -10.98 12.99
CA ASN A 21 25.74 -12.32 12.62
C ASN A 21 25.80 -12.46 11.09
N ARG A 22 26.27 -13.61 10.59
CA ARG A 22 26.42 -13.86 9.15
C ARG A 22 25.11 -13.67 8.38
N LEU A 23 23.99 -14.06 8.96
CA LEU A 23 22.66 -13.95 8.35
C LEU A 23 22.11 -12.53 8.45
N SER A 24 22.13 -11.91 9.64
CA SER A 24 21.58 -10.57 9.83
C SER A 24 22.30 -9.51 8.99
N ARG A 25 23.61 -9.67 8.72
CA ARG A 25 24.33 -8.82 7.76
C ARG A 25 23.73 -8.86 6.35
N VAL A 26 23.37 -10.04 5.86
CA VAL A 26 22.78 -10.21 4.52
C VAL A 26 21.36 -9.66 4.49
N VAL A 27 20.56 -9.98 5.51
CA VAL A 27 19.17 -9.51 5.60
C VAL A 27 19.11 -7.98 5.68
N LEU A 28 19.90 -7.37 6.56
CA LEU A 28 19.95 -5.91 6.71
C LEU A 28 20.53 -5.23 5.46
N HIS A 29 21.49 -5.86 4.77
CA HIS A 29 21.99 -5.35 3.51
C HIS A 29 20.87 -5.30 2.45
N ASN A 30 20.12 -6.38 2.30
CA ASN A 30 19.00 -6.43 1.35
C ASN A 30 17.92 -5.40 1.70
N ALA A 31 17.60 -5.23 2.99
CA ALA A 31 16.68 -4.21 3.46
C ALA A 31 17.15 -2.80 3.09
N ALA A 32 18.43 -2.50 3.34
CA ALA A 32 19.02 -1.21 3.00
C ALA A 32 18.99 -0.95 1.49
N GLN A 33 19.29 -1.96 0.66
CA GLN A 33 19.21 -1.85 -0.80
C GLN A 33 17.79 -1.56 -1.27
N ALA A 34 16.78 -2.24 -0.72
CA ALA A 34 15.38 -2.00 -1.04
C ALA A 34 14.95 -0.56 -0.69
N ILE A 35 15.31 -0.08 0.51
CA ILE A 35 15.02 1.29 0.95
C ILE A 35 15.70 2.31 0.03
N ALA A 36 17.00 2.12 -0.26
CA ALA A 36 17.75 3.02 -1.12
C ALA A 36 17.15 3.10 -2.53
N ALA A 37 16.75 1.96 -3.09
CA ALA A 37 16.15 1.90 -4.43
C ALA A 37 14.78 2.58 -4.47
N MET A 38 13.91 2.34 -3.47
CA MET A 38 12.60 3.00 -3.37
C MET A 38 12.74 4.53 -3.21
N ALA A 39 13.72 4.98 -2.42
CA ALA A 39 13.97 6.40 -2.21
C ALA A 39 14.57 7.11 -3.44
N ALA A 40 15.33 6.39 -4.27
CA ALA A 40 16.02 6.98 -5.42
C ALA A 40 15.09 7.49 -6.53
N LYS A 41 13.87 6.95 -6.62
CA LYS A 41 12.88 7.30 -7.65
C LYS A 41 11.49 7.39 -7.00
N PRO A 42 11.12 8.56 -6.43
CA PRO A 42 9.80 8.72 -5.85
C PRO A 42 8.71 8.53 -6.92
N ALA A 43 7.54 8.06 -6.48
CA ALA A 43 6.39 7.91 -7.37
C ALA A 43 6.04 9.27 -8.00
N PRO A 44 5.67 9.30 -9.29
CA PRO A 44 5.19 10.53 -9.91
C PRO A 44 3.88 10.98 -9.22
N PRO A 45 3.54 12.28 -9.30
CA PRO A 45 2.23 12.75 -8.87
C PRO A 45 1.12 11.93 -9.55
N PRO A 46 0.02 11.62 -8.85
CA PRO A 46 -1.09 10.90 -9.45
C PRO A 46 -1.63 11.66 -10.66
N ASP A 47 -1.82 10.96 -11.77
CA ASP A 47 -2.46 11.44 -12.98
C ASP A 47 -3.88 10.86 -13.10
N GLY A 48 -4.71 11.48 -13.95
CA GLY A 48 -6.05 10.98 -14.25
C GLY A 48 -7.21 11.73 -13.59
N LYS A 49 -8.31 11.01 -13.35
CA LYS A 49 -9.58 11.57 -12.88
C LYS A 49 -9.50 11.93 -11.39
N PRO A 50 -10.28 12.92 -10.92
CA PRO A 50 -10.43 13.15 -9.49
C PRO A 50 -10.91 11.87 -8.79
N SER A 51 -10.31 11.53 -7.66
CA SER A 51 -10.70 10.35 -6.88
C SER A 51 -11.97 10.61 -6.06
N ILE A 52 -12.82 9.61 -5.94
CA ILE A 52 -13.98 9.61 -5.05
C ILE A 52 -14.00 8.34 -4.19
N GLY A 53 -14.14 8.51 -2.87
CA GLY A 53 -14.27 7.41 -1.94
C GLY A 53 -15.74 6.99 -1.75
N LEU A 54 -16.02 5.69 -1.78
CA LEU A 54 -17.34 5.11 -1.55
C LEU A 54 -17.27 4.11 -0.39
N THR A 55 -18.09 4.29 0.64
CA THR A 55 -18.22 3.29 1.71
C THR A 55 -19.23 2.22 1.34
N MET A 56 -18.94 0.98 1.68
CA MET A 56 -19.75 -0.18 1.32
C MET A 56 -19.86 -1.14 2.49
N PHE A 57 -21.03 -1.74 2.64
CA PHE A 57 -21.22 -2.91 3.48
C PHE A 57 -21.87 -3.99 2.63
N GLY A 58 -21.76 -5.27 3.01
CA GLY A 58 -22.23 -6.38 2.15
C GLY A 58 -23.65 -6.20 1.61
N VAL A 59 -24.56 -5.67 2.43
CA VAL A 59 -25.97 -5.39 2.06
C VAL A 59 -26.17 -4.18 1.15
N THR A 60 -25.19 -3.29 1.02
CA THR A 60 -25.24 -2.09 0.16
C THR A 60 -24.54 -2.29 -1.18
N THR A 61 -23.94 -3.46 -1.44
CA THR A 61 -23.20 -3.77 -2.67
C THR A 61 -23.96 -3.37 -3.96
N PRO A 62 -25.24 -3.73 -4.17
CA PRO A 62 -25.93 -3.36 -5.41
C PRO A 62 -26.04 -1.84 -5.63
N CYS A 63 -26.22 -1.09 -4.55
CA CYS A 63 -26.30 0.37 -4.59
C CYS A 63 -24.93 0.98 -4.94
N VAL A 64 -23.87 0.58 -4.21
CA VAL A 64 -22.53 1.13 -4.41
C VAL A 64 -21.97 0.79 -5.79
N THR A 65 -22.23 -0.42 -6.31
CA THR A 65 -21.83 -0.80 -7.67
C THR A 65 -22.51 0.08 -8.73
N SER A 66 -23.82 0.33 -8.60
CA SER A 66 -24.56 1.17 -9.54
C SER A 66 -24.03 2.61 -9.54
N ILE A 67 -23.76 3.17 -8.36
CA ILE A 67 -23.18 4.51 -8.22
C ILE A 67 -21.77 4.57 -8.85
N ALA A 68 -20.93 3.58 -8.58
CA ALA A 68 -19.58 3.54 -9.14
C ALA A 68 -19.61 3.47 -10.69
N ASP A 69 -20.52 2.67 -11.26
CA ASP A 69 -20.65 2.55 -12.72
C ASP A 69 -21.06 3.88 -13.39
N GLU A 70 -21.97 4.62 -12.78
CA GLU A 70 -22.39 5.94 -13.27
C GLU A 70 -21.25 6.98 -13.20
N LEU A 71 -20.46 6.95 -12.12
CA LEU A 71 -19.41 7.94 -11.85
C LEU A 71 -18.06 7.61 -12.51
N ARG A 72 -17.80 6.36 -12.91
CA ARG A 72 -16.52 5.92 -13.48
C ARG A 72 -16.07 6.70 -14.71
N SER A 73 -16.99 7.33 -15.45
CA SER A 73 -16.63 8.14 -16.62
C SER A 73 -15.91 9.45 -16.24
N THR A 74 -16.20 9.99 -15.06
CA THR A 74 -15.72 11.30 -14.57
C THR A 74 -14.80 11.22 -13.36
N TYR A 75 -14.95 10.19 -12.51
CA TYR A 75 -14.17 9.98 -11.30
C TYR A 75 -13.40 8.64 -11.32
N ASP A 76 -12.34 8.58 -10.53
CA ASP A 76 -11.69 7.33 -10.12
C ASP A 76 -12.31 6.84 -8.80
N CYS A 77 -13.13 5.79 -8.85
CA CYS A 77 -13.95 5.34 -7.73
C CYS A 77 -13.19 4.33 -6.86
N ILE A 78 -12.96 4.67 -5.59
CA ILE A 78 -12.27 3.83 -4.60
C ILE A 78 -13.29 3.34 -3.56
N VAL A 79 -13.53 2.03 -3.51
CA VAL A 79 -14.52 1.42 -2.60
C VAL A 79 -13.85 0.93 -1.33
N PHE A 80 -14.37 1.34 -0.18
CA PHE A 80 -13.93 0.95 1.16
C PHE A 80 -15.03 0.10 1.82
N HIS A 81 -14.65 -1.03 2.42
CA HIS A 81 -15.53 -1.89 3.21
C HIS A 81 -15.67 -1.39 4.66
#